data_AF-A0A0D2ZWB2-F1
#
_entry.id   AF-A0A0D2ZWB2-F1
#
_cell.length_a   1.000
_cell.length_b   1.000
_cell.length_c   1.000
_cell.angle_alpha   90.00
_cell.angle_beta   90.00
_cell.angle_gamma   90.00
#
_symmetry.space_group_name_H-M   'P 1'
#
loop_
_entity.id
_entity.type
_entity.pdbx_description
1 polymer ?
#
loop_
_entity_poly.entity_id
_entity_poly.type
_entity_poly.pdbx_seq_one_letter_code
_entity_poly.pdbx_strand_id
1 'polypeptide(L)'
;MKKGTTFDTRNFIHLFTFRSSQSIPNARNLSSSTITDTTRPFPDYSPKKPSVRDTELVHQIANVIKLRRAEPLRRSLKPYECKFKTDHLVWVLMKIRSDYSLVLDFFEWARSRRDSTLEGLCIVTHLAVACKDLRVAHSMIRNFWERPKLSVADSFVQFFELLVYTYKDWGSDPNVFNVFIQVLVEFGMVREARKVFEKMLNYGLVLSVDSCNLYLDRLSKECDKKTATAVVVFREFPKVG
;
A
#
# COMPACT_ATOMS: atom_id res chain seq x y z
N MET A 1 34.53 -10.60 26.75
CA MET A 1 34.49 -10.51 25.28
C MET A 1 33.13 -10.98 24.77
N LYS A 2 32.29 -10.07 24.31
CA LYS A 2 31.19 -10.28 23.35
C LYS A 2 30.69 -8.89 22.93
N LYS A 3 30.98 -8.50 21.69
CA LYS A 3 30.57 -7.24 21.08
C LYS A 3 29.07 -7.30 20.82
N GLY A 4 28.30 -6.41 21.42
CA GLY A 4 26.89 -6.17 21.12
C GLY A 4 26.78 -5.07 20.07
N THR A 5 26.29 -5.44 18.90
CA THR A 5 26.10 -4.59 17.73
C THR A 5 25.03 -3.53 18.01
N THR A 6 25.43 -2.26 18.07
CA THR A 6 24.54 -1.11 18.11
C THR A 6 23.92 -0.90 16.73
N PHE A 7 22.60 -1.05 16.61
CA PHE A 7 21.88 -0.64 15.40
C PHE A 7 21.72 0.88 15.39
N ASP A 8 22.29 1.48 14.35
CA ASP A 8 22.32 2.90 14.08
C ASP A 8 20.93 3.39 13.62
N THR A 9 20.24 4.13 14.49
CA THR A 9 18.99 4.82 14.17
C THR A 9 19.32 6.19 13.59
N ARG A 10 19.49 6.28 12.26
CA ARG A 10 19.65 7.60 11.60
C ARG A 10 18.91 7.69 10.27
N ASN A 11 18.29 8.86 10.10
CA ASN A 11 17.70 9.47 8.90
C ASN A 11 16.20 9.29 8.65
N PHE A 12 15.39 9.74 9.61
CA PHE A 12 14.11 10.38 9.27
C PHE A 12 14.36 11.86 8.96
N ILE A 13 13.95 12.34 7.80
CA ILE A 13 13.63 13.77 7.64
C ILE A 13 12.31 13.97 8.37
N HIS A 14 12.38 14.46 9.62
CA HIS A 14 11.22 14.98 10.33
C HIS A 14 10.80 16.29 9.65
N LEU A 15 9.75 16.24 8.82
CA LEU A 15 8.85 17.38 8.72
C LEU A 15 7.60 17.05 9.56
N PHE A 16 7.24 17.99 10.44
CA PHE A 16 6.14 18.00 11.42
C PHE A 16 6.47 17.49 12.83
N THR A 17 6.99 18.41 13.64
CA THR A 17 6.69 18.52 15.08
C THR A 17 5.24 18.98 15.27
N PHE A 18 4.42 18.18 15.97
CA PHE A 18 3.20 18.67 16.61
C PHE A 18 3.62 19.65 17.72
N ARG A 19 3.30 20.94 17.58
CA ARG A 19 3.63 21.96 18.60
C ARG A 19 2.49 22.05 19.60
N SER A 20 2.72 21.57 20.82
CA SER A 20 2.03 22.05 22.02
C SER A 20 2.58 23.45 22.36
N SER A 21 1.68 24.34 22.75
CA SER A 21 1.87 25.77 22.96
C SER A 21 2.83 26.07 24.12
N GLN A 22 3.89 26.85 23.86
CA GLN A 22 4.42 27.94 24.70
C GLN A 22 5.60 28.66 23.99
N SER A 23 5.69 29.97 24.23
CA SER A 23 6.53 31.01 23.62
C SER A 23 8.03 30.92 24.01
N ILE A 24 9.02 31.25 23.17
CA ILE A 24 9.73 32.56 22.98
C ILE A 24 10.84 32.35 21.88
N PRO A 25 11.37 33.38 21.17
CA PRO A 25 11.88 33.27 19.79
C PRO A 25 13.42 33.36 19.59
N ASN A 26 13.81 33.22 18.31
CA ASN A 26 15.06 33.62 17.61
C ASN A 26 16.14 32.56 17.33
N ALA A 27 16.16 32.10 16.07
CA ALA A 27 17.38 31.98 15.28
C ALA A 27 17.04 32.08 13.78
N ARG A 28 17.81 32.91 13.07
CA ARG A 28 17.59 33.38 11.70
C ARG A 28 17.99 32.34 10.65
N ASN A 29 17.22 32.32 9.57
CA ASN A 29 17.60 32.11 8.18
C ASN A 29 18.28 30.79 7.79
N LEU A 30 17.44 29.82 7.46
CA LEU A 30 17.65 29.01 6.24
C LEU A 30 16.32 29.04 5.48
N SER A 31 16.34 29.60 4.27
CA SER A 31 15.17 29.69 3.40
C SER A 31 14.75 28.29 2.94
N SER A 32 13.97 27.61 3.78
CA SER A 32 13.15 26.48 3.39
C SER A 32 12.06 27.03 2.48
N SER A 33 11.96 26.52 1.26
CA SER A 33 10.75 26.66 0.46
C SER A 33 9.59 26.14 1.31
N THR A 34 8.73 27.06 1.72
CA THR A 34 7.56 26.78 2.54
C THR A 34 6.60 25.97 1.68
N ILE A 35 6.55 24.64 1.85
CA ILE A 35 5.38 23.85 1.46
C ILE A 35 4.30 24.20 2.49
N THR A 36 3.70 25.38 2.34
CA THR A 36 2.52 25.76 3.12
C THR A 36 1.40 26.04 2.14
N ASP A 37 0.35 25.20 2.28
CA ASP A 37 -1.08 25.53 2.19
C ASP A 37 -1.93 24.96 1.05
N THR A 38 -1.50 23.91 0.33
CA THR A 38 -2.39 23.25 -0.67
C THR A 38 -2.27 21.71 -0.76
N THR A 39 -1.98 21.01 0.34
CA THR A 39 -2.06 19.54 0.31
C THR A 39 -3.52 19.08 0.18
N ARG A 40 -3.81 18.25 -0.83
CA ARG A 40 -5.12 17.62 -1.01
C ARG A 40 -5.41 16.70 0.18
N PRO A 41 -6.58 16.81 0.83
CA PRO A 41 -6.97 15.86 1.86
C PRO A 41 -7.24 14.48 1.25
N PHE A 42 -6.98 13.42 2.02
CA PHE A 42 -7.46 12.09 1.65
C PHE A 42 -9.00 12.10 1.60
N PRO A 43 -9.61 11.43 0.61
CA PRO A 43 -11.06 11.33 0.51
C PRO A 43 -11.65 10.58 1.70
N ASP A 44 -12.92 10.84 2.00
CA ASP A 44 -13.68 10.08 2.99
C ASP A 44 -14.08 8.71 2.41
N TYR A 45 -13.68 7.64 3.09
CA TYR A 45 -14.06 6.29 2.68
C TYR A 45 -15.52 6.04 3.06
N SER A 46 -16.34 5.64 2.07
CA SER A 46 -17.74 5.31 2.29
C SER A 46 -18.04 3.92 1.71
N PRO A 47 -17.88 2.84 2.49
CA PRO A 47 -18.25 1.52 2.01
C PRO A 47 -19.77 1.45 1.79
N LYS A 48 -20.22 0.51 0.95
CA LYS A 48 -21.65 0.29 0.74
C LYS A 48 -22.37 0.07 2.06
N LYS A 49 -23.60 0.54 2.16
CA LYS A 49 -24.44 0.34 3.35
C LYS A 49 -25.03 -1.07 3.34
N PRO A 50 -24.84 -1.87 4.40
CA PRO A 50 -25.42 -3.20 4.48
C PRO A 50 -26.94 -3.12 4.66
N SER A 51 -27.67 -4.07 4.07
CA SER A 51 -29.07 -4.29 4.45
C SER A 51 -29.16 -4.92 5.85
N VAL A 52 -30.37 -5.01 6.41
CA VAL A 52 -30.60 -5.69 7.70
C VAL A 52 -30.10 -7.15 7.63
N ARG A 53 -30.39 -7.85 6.53
CA ARG A 53 -29.94 -9.23 6.32
C ARG A 53 -28.42 -9.34 6.22
N ASP A 54 -27.78 -8.40 5.53
CA ASP A 54 -26.32 -8.39 5.43
C ASP A 54 -25.67 -8.09 6.78
N THR A 55 -26.26 -7.19 7.57
CA THR A 55 -25.78 -6.84 8.92
C THR A 55 -25.81 -8.04 9.85
N GLU A 56 -26.91 -8.79 9.85
CA GLU A 56 -27.05 -10.02 10.63
C GLU A 56 -26.01 -11.07 10.18
N LEU A 57 -25.87 -11.29 8.88
CA LEU A 57 -24.88 -12.23 8.34
C LEU A 57 -23.45 -11.83 8.73
N VAL A 58 -23.09 -10.56 8.63
CA VAL A 58 -21.78 -10.04 9.03
C VAL A 58 -21.55 -10.25 10.53
N HIS A 59 -22.57 -10.02 11.37
CA HIS A 59 -22.48 -10.26 12.82
C HIS A 59 -22.26 -11.74 13.13
N GLN A 60 -23.02 -12.64 12.49
CA GLN A 60 -22.86 -14.09 12.65
C GLN A 60 -21.47 -14.56 12.23
N ILE A 61 -21.00 -14.16 11.04
CA ILE A 61 -19.65 -14.49 10.56
C ILE A 61 -18.60 -13.98 11.57
N ALA A 62 -18.68 -12.70 11.96
CA ALA A 62 -17.73 -12.09 12.89
C ALA A 62 -17.71 -12.82 14.25
N ASN A 63 -18.86 -13.23 14.78
CA ASN A 63 -18.92 -13.97 16.03
C ASN A 63 -18.33 -15.37 15.88
N VAL A 64 -18.65 -16.09 14.80
CA VAL A 64 -18.13 -17.43 14.56
C VAL A 64 -16.61 -17.43 14.49
N ILE A 65 -16.01 -16.51 13.74
CA ILE A 65 -14.54 -16.43 13.61
C ILE A 65 -13.87 -15.96 14.91
N LYS A 66 -14.52 -15.10 15.70
CA LYS A 66 -13.98 -14.65 17.00
C LYS A 66 -14.05 -15.73 18.08
N LEU A 67 -15.12 -16.52 18.11
CA LEU A 67 -15.38 -17.52 19.15
C LEU A 67 -14.72 -18.87 18.85
N ARG A 68 -14.66 -19.29 17.58
CA ARG A 68 -14.16 -20.63 17.19
C ARG A 68 -12.73 -20.57 16.63
N ARG A 69 -11.82 -19.86 17.31
CA ARG A 69 -10.44 -19.62 16.83
C ARG A 69 -9.62 -20.89 16.59
N ALA A 70 -9.87 -21.94 17.39
CA ALA A 70 -9.16 -23.21 17.24
C ALA A 70 -9.61 -24.02 16.02
N GLU A 71 -10.75 -23.67 15.41
CA GLU A 71 -11.26 -24.38 14.25
C GLU A 71 -10.84 -23.72 12.93
N PRO A 72 -10.43 -24.49 11.91
CA PRO A 72 -10.14 -23.94 10.60
C PRO A 72 -11.34 -23.17 10.02
N LEU A 73 -11.11 -21.95 9.51
CA LEU A 73 -12.16 -21.10 8.95
C LEU A 73 -12.94 -21.76 7.81
N ARG A 74 -12.29 -22.65 7.03
CA ARG A 74 -12.95 -23.46 6.00
C ARG A 74 -14.09 -24.33 6.56
N ARG A 75 -13.98 -24.79 7.81
CA ARG A 75 -15.02 -25.60 8.46
C ARG A 75 -16.06 -24.70 9.14
N SER A 76 -15.61 -23.72 9.94
CA SER A 76 -16.51 -22.89 10.73
C SER A 76 -17.37 -21.96 9.86
N LEU A 77 -16.85 -21.50 8.71
CA LEU A 77 -17.57 -20.62 7.79
C LEU A 77 -18.32 -21.34 6.67
N LYS A 78 -18.21 -22.67 6.57
CA LYS A 78 -18.90 -23.47 5.55
C LYS A 78 -20.40 -23.12 5.40
N PRO A 79 -21.18 -22.91 6.48
CA PRO A 79 -22.60 -22.58 6.37
C PRO A 79 -22.91 -21.22 5.72
N TYR A 80 -21.95 -20.29 5.70
CA TYR A 80 -22.16 -18.92 5.20
C TYR A 80 -21.69 -18.73 3.76
N GLU A 81 -20.98 -19.71 3.20
CA GLU A 81 -20.29 -19.61 1.93
C GLU A 81 -21.18 -19.20 0.75
N CYS A 82 -22.38 -19.78 0.65
CA CYS A 82 -23.30 -19.50 -0.45
C CYS A 82 -23.91 -18.09 -0.37
N LYS A 83 -23.98 -17.49 0.84
CA LYS A 83 -24.53 -16.16 1.09
C LYS A 83 -23.45 -15.07 1.05
N PHE A 84 -22.18 -15.47 1.14
CA PHE A 84 -21.06 -14.54 1.18
C PHE A 84 -20.89 -13.80 -0.16
N LYS A 85 -20.59 -12.50 -0.05
CA LYS A 85 -20.46 -11.55 -1.16
C LYS A 85 -19.24 -10.68 -0.89
N THR A 86 -18.76 -10.01 -1.92
CA THR A 86 -17.61 -9.11 -1.83
C THR A 86 -17.78 -8.02 -0.80
N ASP A 87 -18.97 -7.42 -0.69
CA ASP A 87 -19.23 -6.34 0.28
C ASP A 87 -19.16 -6.86 1.74
N HIS A 88 -19.53 -8.13 1.97
CA HIS A 88 -19.42 -8.74 3.30
C HIS A 88 -17.96 -8.85 3.78
N LEU A 89 -16.98 -8.96 2.87
CA LEU A 89 -15.56 -8.97 3.24
C LEU A 89 -15.20 -7.69 3.98
N VAL A 90 -15.50 -6.53 3.38
CA VAL A 90 -15.21 -5.20 3.95
C VAL A 90 -15.90 -5.03 5.30
N TRP A 91 -17.18 -5.40 5.40
CA TRP A 91 -17.94 -5.24 6.64
C TRP A 91 -17.48 -6.16 7.77
N VAL A 92 -17.05 -7.39 7.46
CA VAL A 92 -16.47 -8.28 8.47
C VAL A 92 -15.10 -7.77 8.88
N LEU A 93 -14.24 -7.36 7.94
CA LEU A 93 -12.93 -6.75 8.22
C LEU A 93 -13.07 -5.56 9.18
N MET A 94 -14.07 -4.70 8.98
CA MET A 94 -14.39 -3.60 9.89
C MET A 94 -14.64 -4.07 11.34
N LYS A 95 -15.34 -5.20 11.53
CA LYS A 95 -15.63 -5.76 12.86
C LYS A 95 -14.44 -6.47 13.51
N ILE A 96 -13.43 -6.88 12.74
CA ILE A 96 -12.27 -7.62 13.23
C ILE A 96 -10.94 -6.85 13.11
N ARG A 97 -10.94 -5.62 12.61
CA ARG A 97 -9.74 -4.82 12.30
C ARG A 97 -8.72 -4.66 13.42
N SER A 98 -9.12 -4.88 14.68
CA SER A 98 -8.24 -4.84 15.86
C SER A 98 -7.47 -6.14 16.11
N ASP A 99 -7.83 -7.23 15.42
CA ASP A 99 -7.19 -8.54 15.54
C ASP A 99 -6.53 -8.91 14.21
N TYR A 100 -5.24 -8.58 14.10
CA TYR A 100 -4.50 -8.70 12.85
C TYR A 100 -4.39 -10.14 12.34
N SER A 101 -4.20 -11.12 13.23
CA SER A 101 -4.16 -12.53 12.84
C SER A 101 -5.49 -12.95 12.21
N LEU A 102 -6.61 -12.57 12.85
CA LEU A 102 -7.93 -12.91 12.35
C LEU A 102 -8.25 -12.22 11.02
N VAL A 103 -7.78 -10.99 10.83
CA VAL A 103 -7.87 -10.26 9.56
C VAL A 103 -7.20 -11.05 8.44
N LEU A 104 -5.96 -11.51 8.65
CA LEU A 104 -5.22 -12.28 7.65
C LEU A 104 -5.91 -13.61 7.36
N ASP A 105 -6.26 -14.39 8.40
CA ASP A 105 -6.91 -15.68 8.23
C ASP A 105 -8.24 -15.56 7.47
N PHE A 106 -9.05 -14.55 7.80
CA PHE A 106 -10.32 -14.30 7.15
C PHE A 106 -10.16 -13.84 5.70
N PHE A 107 -9.20 -12.96 5.42
CA PHE A 107 -8.91 -12.50 4.06
C PHE A 107 -8.42 -13.66 3.18
N GLU A 108 -7.53 -14.50 3.71
CA GLU A 108 -7.05 -15.72 3.04
C GLU A 108 -8.18 -16.70 2.74
N TRP A 109 -9.07 -16.92 3.71
CA TRP A 109 -10.27 -17.73 3.49
C TRP A 109 -11.12 -17.15 2.35
N ALA A 110 -11.39 -15.84 2.35
CA ALA A 110 -12.20 -15.19 1.32
C ALA A 110 -11.55 -15.28 -0.08
N ARG A 111 -10.25 -15.00 -0.18
CA ARG A 111 -9.44 -15.07 -1.41
C ARG A 111 -9.38 -16.47 -2.01
N SER A 112 -9.43 -17.51 -1.17
CA SER A 112 -9.35 -18.90 -1.64
C SER A 112 -10.59 -19.39 -2.39
N ARG A 113 -11.70 -18.63 -2.34
CA ARG A 113 -13.01 -19.06 -2.86
C ARG A 113 -13.50 -18.21 -4.02
N ARG A 114 -13.14 -16.93 -4.01
CA ARG A 114 -13.40 -15.95 -5.04
C ARG A 114 -12.20 -15.02 -5.09
N ASP A 115 -11.97 -14.38 -6.24
CA ASP A 115 -11.02 -13.28 -6.29
C ASP A 115 -11.46 -12.23 -5.26
N SER A 116 -10.62 -12.01 -4.26
CA SER A 116 -10.81 -10.93 -3.29
C SER A 116 -10.94 -9.62 -4.04
N THR A 117 -11.84 -8.73 -3.62
CA THR A 117 -11.92 -7.41 -4.26
C THR A 117 -10.60 -6.68 -4.09
N LEU A 118 -10.25 -5.87 -5.09
CA LEU A 118 -9.13 -4.94 -4.99
C LEU A 118 -9.28 -4.05 -3.75
N GLU A 119 -10.51 -3.70 -3.39
CA GLU A 119 -10.83 -2.95 -2.16
C GLU A 119 -10.39 -3.69 -0.90
N GLY A 120 -10.77 -4.97 -0.77
CA GLY A 120 -10.32 -5.81 0.34
C GLY A 120 -8.80 -5.96 0.38
N LEU A 121 -8.15 -6.08 -0.78
CA LEU A 121 -6.69 -6.13 -0.87
C LEU A 121 -6.05 -4.83 -0.36
N CYS A 122 -6.51 -3.65 -0.80
CA CYS A 122 -6.01 -2.35 -0.32
C CYS A 122 -6.21 -2.22 1.19
N ILE A 123 -7.39 -2.59 1.70
CA ILE A 123 -7.72 -2.57 3.13
C ILE A 123 -6.76 -3.43 3.95
N VAL A 124 -6.56 -4.69 3.57
CA VAL A 124 -5.69 -5.60 4.33
C VAL A 124 -4.23 -5.20 4.20
N THR A 125 -3.83 -4.61 3.07
CA THR A 125 -2.51 -4.00 2.90
C THR A 125 -2.30 -2.85 3.89
N HIS A 126 -3.27 -1.94 4.03
CA HIS A 126 -3.23 -0.86 5.03
C HIS A 126 -3.04 -1.41 6.45
N LEU A 127 -3.84 -2.41 6.82
CA LEU A 127 -3.78 -3.05 8.14
C LEU A 127 -2.42 -3.75 8.39
N ALA A 128 -1.87 -4.43 7.37
CA ALA A 128 -0.56 -5.08 7.46
C ALA A 128 0.57 -4.07 7.70
N VAL A 129 0.58 -2.95 6.97
CA VAL A 129 1.58 -1.89 7.17
C VAL A 129 1.42 -1.23 8.54
N ALA A 130 0.18 -0.97 8.98
CA ALA A 130 -0.08 -0.42 10.30
C ALA A 130 0.44 -1.34 11.42
N CYS A 131 0.34 -2.66 11.23
CA CYS A 131 0.89 -3.67 12.14
C CYS A 131 2.40 -3.94 11.94
N LYS A 132 3.08 -3.17 11.08
CA LYS A 132 4.51 -3.29 10.73
C LYS A 132 4.89 -4.64 10.07
N ASP A 133 3.92 -5.38 9.56
CA ASP A 133 4.16 -6.58 8.74
C ASP A 133 4.35 -6.19 7.27
N LEU A 134 5.50 -5.58 6.99
CA LEU A 134 5.85 -5.13 5.64
C LEU A 134 6.03 -6.30 4.67
N ARG A 135 6.34 -7.50 5.17
CA ARG A 135 6.50 -8.70 4.33
C ARG A 135 5.17 -9.14 3.75
N VAL A 136 4.13 -9.20 4.59
CA VAL A 136 2.78 -9.54 4.13
C VAL A 136 2.22 -8.44 3.22
N ALA A 137 2.37 -7.16 3.60
CA ALA A 137 1.93 -6.05 2.76
C ALA A 137 2.59 -6.07 1.37
N HIS A 138 3.91 -6.26 1.33
CA HIS A 138 4.66 -6.37 0.07
C HIS A 138 4.18 -7.55 -0.77
N SER A 139 4.04 -8.73 -0.17
CA SER A 139 3.53 -9.92 -0.86
C SER A 139 2.13 -9.72 -1.43
N MET A 140 1.23 -9.06 -0.69
CA MET A 140 -0.13 -8.79 -1.14
C MET A 140 -0.16 -7.92 -2.41
N ILE A 141 0.61 -6.83 -2.42
CA ILE A 141 0.72 -5.96 -3.59
C ILE A 141 1.43 -6.70 -4.75
N ARG A 142 2.52 -7.43 -4.48
CA ARG A 142 3.24 -8.23 -5.48
C ARG A 142 2.32 -9.23 -6.16
N ASN A 143 1.56 -10.02 -5.39
CA ASN A 143 0.63 -11.03 -5.90
C ASN A 143 -0.45 -10.42 -6.82
N PHE A 144 -0.80 -9.15 -6.61
CA PHE A 144 -1.70 -8.45 -7.54
C PHE A 144 -1.04 -8.27 -8.91
N TRP A 145 0.25 -7.92 -8.97
CA TRP A 145 0.99 -7.66 -10.21
C TRP A 145 1.52 -8.93 -10.91
N GLU A 146 1.64 -10.06 -10.19
CA GLU A 146 1.99 -11.35 -10.78
C GLU A 146 0.91 -11.89 -11.75
N ARG A 147 -0.34 -11.43 -11.59
CA ARG A 147 -1.44 -11.83 -12.46
C ARG A 147 -1.46 -10.99 -13.74
N PRO A 148 -1.64 -11.60 -14.94
CA PRO A 148 -1.73 -10.85 -16.20
C PRO A 148 -2.77 -9.74 -16.15
N LYS A 149 -2.41 -8.57 -16.68
CA LYS A 149 -3.29 -7.40 -16.77
C LYS A 149 -3.63 -7.13 -18.22
N LEU A 150 -4.91 -6.86 -18.48
CA LEU A 150 -5.35 -6.37 -19.80
C LEU A 150 -4.70 -5.04 -20.14
N SER A 151 -4.60 -4.16 -19.14
CA SER A 151 -3.93 -2.86 -19.22
C SER A 151 -3.21 -2.59 -17.90
N VAL A 152 -1.89 -2.47 -17.99
CA VAL A 152 -1.03 -2.12 -16.85
C VAL A 152 -1.37 -0.72 -16.34
N ALA A 153 -1.61 0.23 -17.25
CA ALA A 153 -1.94 1.60 -16.91
C ALA A 153 -3.27 1.72 -16.17
N ASP A 154 -4.32 1.02 -16.61
CA ASP A 154 -5.64 1.08 -15.97
C ASP A 154 -5.61 0.37 -14.61
N SER A 155 -4.95 -0.79 -14.54
CA SER A 155 -4.77 -1.52 -13.28
C SER A 155 -4.01 -0.69 -12.24
N PHE A 156 -3.02 0.08 -12.72
CA PHE A 156 -2.26 1.02 -11.91
C PHE A 156 -3.14 2.14 -11.34
N VAL A 157 -3.90 2.83 -12.21
CA VAL A 157 -4.79 3.91 -11.80
C VAL A 157 -5.79 3.38 -10.77
N GLN A 158 -6.42 2.24 -11.06
CA GLN A 158 -7.40 1.62 -10.19
C GLN A 158 -6.82 1.26 -8.82
N PHE A 159 -5.63 0.64 -8.76
CA PHE A 159 -4.99 0.28 -7.50
C PHE A 159 -4.66 1.52 -6.68
N PHE A 160 -4.00 2.52 -7.28
CA PHE A 160 -3.58 3.72 -6.59
C PHE A 160 -4.78 4.52 -6.04
N GLU A 161 -5.81 4.72 -6.87
CA GLU A 161 -7.01 5.46 -6.46
C GLU A 161 -7.73 4.76 -5.33
N LEU A 162 -7.82 3.43 -5.36
CA LEU A 162 -8.47 2.68 -4.29
C LEU A 162 -7.64 2.63 -3.00
N LEU A 163 -6.31 2.60 -3.12
CA LEU A 163 -5.40 2.71 -1.98
C LEU A 163 -5.56 4.06 -1.28
N VAL A 164 -5.65 5.15 -2.06
CA VAL A 164 -5.97 6.51 -1.55
C VAL A 164 -7.39 6.57 -0.97
N TYR A 165 -8.38 6.00 -1.65
CA TYR A 165 -9.79 6.02 -1.23
C TYR A 165 -10.01 5.34 0.12
N THR A 166 -9.28 4.26 0.39
CA THR A 166 -9.39 3.47 1.63
C THR A 166 -8.45 3.94 2.75
N TYR A 167 -7.62 4.95 2.52
CA TYR A 167 -6.53 5.30 3.44
C TYR A 167 -7.01 5.86 4.80
N LYS A 168 -8.00 6.76 4.79
CA LYS A 168 -8.36 7.54 5.98
C LYS A 168 -8.96 6.69 7.12
N ASP A 169 -9.76 5.68 6.78
CA ASP A 169 -10.65 5.01 7.75
C ASP A 169 -10.12 3.68 8.30
N TRP A 170 -8.95 3.23 7.85
CA TRP A 170 -8.38 1.93 8.21
C TRP A 170 -7.16 2.00 9.13
N GLY A 171 -6.88 3.17 9.72
CA GLY A 171 -5.71 3.37 10.57
C GLY A 171 -4.39 3.23 9.80
N SER A 172 -4.42 3.62 8.53
CA SER A 172 -3.31 3.44 7.60
C SER A 172 -2.06 4.21 7.99
N ASP A 173 -0.92 3.62 7.68
CA ASP A 173 0.40 4.24 7.81
C ASP A 173 0.87 4.71 6.42
N PRO A 174 1.43 5.94 6.28
CA PRO A 174 1.94 6.47 5.02
C PRO A 174 2.90 5.53 4.27
N ASN A 175 3.59 4.66 5.01
CA ASN A 175 4.53 3.70 4.45
C ASN A 175 3.87 2.71 3.47
N VAL A 176 2.53 2.60 3.44
CA VAL A 176 1.81 1.81 2.45
C VAL A 176 2.12 2.24 1.02
N PHE A 177 2.33 3.54 0.80
CA PHE A 177 2.70 4.08 -0.51
C PHE A 177 4.16 3.81 -0.88
N ASN A 178 5.07 3.76 0.11
CA ASN A 178 6.44 3.30 -0.11
C ASN A 178 6.47 1.84 -0.56
N VAL A 179 5.74 0.96 0.14
CA VAL A 179 5.63 -0.47 -0.24
C VAL A 179 5.05 -0.59 -1.65
N PHE A 180 4.02 0.19 -1.98
CA PHE A 180 3.45 0.20 -3.33
C PHE A 180 4.48 0.61 -4.39
N ILE A 181 5.22 1.70 -4.19
CA ILE A 181 6.27 2.13 -5.12
C ILE A 181 7.37 1.07 -5.24
N GLN A 182 7.85 0.51 -4.13
CA GLN A 182 8.88 -0.53 -4.16
C GLN A 182 8.47 -1.70 -5.06
N VAL A 183 7.23 -2.18 -4.93
CA VAL A 183 6.71 -3.24 -5.80
C VAL A 183 6.69 -2.82 -7.27
N LEU A 184 6.19 -1.62 -7.61
CA LEU A 184 6.20 -1.15 -9.01
C LEU A 184 7.62 -1.13 -9.59
N VAL A 185 8.59 -0.65 -8.80
CA VAL A 185 10.00 -0.56 -9.19
C VAL A 185 10.65 -1.94 -9.34
N GLU A 186 10.28 -2.90 -8.50
CA GLU A 186 10.70 -4.30 -8.61
C GLU A 186 10.22 -4.95 -9.92
N PHE A 187 8.96 -4.69 -10.30
CA PHE A 187 8.36 -5.14 -11.57
C PHE A 187 8.84 -4.38 -12.81
N GLY A 188 9.75 -3.41 -12.67
CA GLY A 188 10.26 -2.61 -13.78
C GLY A 188 9.27 -1.56 -14.29
N MET A 189 8.20 -1.27 -13.54
CA MET A 189 7.19 -0.27 -13.86
C MET A 189 7.64 1.13 -13.40
N VAL A 190 8.82 1.56 -13.85
CA VAL A 190 9.48 2.79 -13.39
C VAL A 190 8.69 4.05 -13.76
N ARG A 191 7.97 4.03 -14.88
CA ARG A 191 7.10 5.14 -15.33
C ARG A 191 5.88 5.30 -14.42
N GLU A 192 5.26 4.20 -14.03
CA GLU A 192 4.12 4.17 -13.11
C GLU A 192 4.56 4.57 -11.70
N ALA A 193 5.72 4.07 -11.24
CA ALA A 193 6.30 4.48 -9.97
C ALA A 193 6.54 6.00 -9.89
N ARG A 194 7.01 6.63 -10.97
CA ARG A 194 7.11 8.10 -11.07
C ARG A 194 5.77 8.78 -10.87
N LYS A 195 4.73 8.31 -11.55
CA LYS A 195 3.38 8.87 -11.44
C LYS A 195 2.82 8.73 -10.02
N VAL A 196 3.12 7.63 -9.32
CA VAL A 196 2.74 7.49 -7.90
C VAL A 196 3.44 8.55 -7.07
N PHE A 197 4.75 8.70 -7.23
CA PHE A 197 5.52 9.67 -6.48
C PHE A 197 4.99 11.10 -6.69
N GLU A 198 4.73 11.50 -7.94
CA GLU A 198 4.13 12.80 -8.25
C GLU A 198 2.73 12.97 -7.60
N LYS A 199 1.89 11.92 -7.64
CA LYS A 199 0.56 11.96 -7.00
C LYS A 199 0.65 11.99 -5.48
N MET A 200 1.62 11.33 -4.87
CA MET A 200 1.86 11.33 -3.41
C MET A 200 2.16 12.72 -2.88
N LEU A 201 2.96 13.50 -3.62
CA LEU A 201 3.31 14.87 -3.24
C LEU A 201 2.06 15.76 -3.07
N ASN A 202 1.01 15.54 -3.86
CA ASN A 202 -0.26 16.25 -3.71
C ASN A 202 -0.94 15.99 -2.37
N TYR A 203 -0.68 14.85 -1.72
CA TYR A 203 -1.19 14.49 -0.39
C TYR A 203 -0.17 14.80 0.73
N GLY A 204 0.89 15.55 0.43
CA GLY A 204 1.96 15.86 1.38
C GLY A 204 2.83 14.65 1.75
N LEU A 205 2.79 13.58 0.95
CA LEU A 205 3.57 12.37 1.18
C LEU A 205 4.88 12.40 0.42
N VAL A 206 5.95 11.91 1.07
CA VAL A 206 7.28 11.76 0.47
C VAL A 206 7.75 10.32 0.56
N LEU A 207 8.64 9.95 -0.34
CA LEU A 207 9.28 8.64 -0.33
C LEU A 207 10.26 8.48 0.84
N SER A 208 10.38 7.26 1.35
CA SER A 208 11.50 6.90 2.22
C SER A 208 12.82 6.92 1.45
N VAL A 209 13.93 7.15 2.16
CA VAL A 209 15.29 7.15 1.59
C VAL A 209 15.56 5.84 0.84
N ASP A 210 15.17 4.70 1.42
CA ASP A 210 15.36 3.38 0.79
C ASP A 210 14.57 3.25 -0.51
N SER A 211 13.32 3.73 -0.53
CA SER A 211 12.47 3.68 -1.72
C SER A 211 12.99 4.63 -2.82
N CYS A 212 13.51 5.79 -2.43
CA CYS A 212 14.21 6.71 -3.34
C CYS A 212 15.45 6.06 -3.94
N ASN A 213 16.30 5.44 -3.11
CA ASN A 213 17.53 4.78 -3.57
C ASN A 213 17.20 3.63 -4.54
N LEU A 214 16.19 2.82 -4.21
CA LEU A 214 15.72 1.74 -5.09
C LEU A 214 15.19 2.29 -6.42
N TYR A 215 14.41 3.38 -6.38
CA TYR A 215 13.89 4.02 -7.58
C TYR A 215 15.01 4.56 -8.48
N LEU A 216 16.00 5.25 -7.89
CA LEU A 216 17.14 5.82 -8.62
C LEU A 216 18.05 4.73 -9.22
N ASP A 217 18.31 3.65 -8.49
CA ASP A 217 19.08 2.50 -8.99
C ASP A 217 18.40 1.82 -10.19
N ARG A 218 17.07 1.69 -10.17
CA ARG A 218 16.35 1.17 -11.34
C ARG A 218 16.34 2.15 -12.51
N LEU A 219 16.18 3.44 -12.23
CA LEU A 219 16.15 4.48 -13.26
C LEU A 219 17.49 4.59 -14.00
N SER A 220 18.63 4.54 -13.29
CA SER A 220 19.95 4.58 -13.92
C SER A 220 20.16 3.41 -14.88
N LYS A 221 19.80 2.19 -14.47
CA LYS A 221 19.87 0.98 -15.29
C LYS A 221 18.98 1.04 -16.54
N GLU A 222 17.84 1.73 -16.47
CA GLU A 222 16.97 1.91 -17.64
C GLU A 222 17.54 2.95 -18.63
N CYS A 223 18.17 4.01 -18.12
CA CYS A 223 18.91 4.98 -18.93
C CYS A 223 20.09 4.31 -19.65
N ASP A 224 20.88 3.49 -18.95
CA ASP A 224 22.01 2.78 -19.55
C ASP A 224 21.58 1.85 -20.68
N LYS A 225 20.43 1.17 -20.53
CA LYS A 225 19.83 0.36 -21.61
C LYS A 225 19.45 1.19 -22.82
N LYS A 226 18.83 2.36 -22.64
CA LYS A 226 18.48 3.25 -23.75
C LYS A 226 19.72 3.80 -24.46
N THR A 227 20.77 4.14 -23.71
CA THR A 227 22.05 4.55 -24.27
C THR A 227 22.71 3.40 -25.03
N ALA A 228 22.66 2.17 -24.51
CA ALA A 228 23.15 0.98 -25.21
C ALA A 228 22.36 0.70 -26.51
N THR A 229 21.03 0.81 -26.49
CA THR A 229 20.21 0.69 -27.71
C THR A 229 20.52 1.81 -28.71
N ALA A 230 20.75 3.04 -28.26
CA ALA A 230 21.15 4.15 -29.13
C ALA A 230 22.54 3.93 -29.74
N VAL A 231 23.52 3.39 -28.99
CA VAL A 231 24.85 3.04 -29.50
C VAL A 231 24.81 1.87 -30.48
N VAL A 232 23.93 0.89 -30.27
CA VAL A 232 23.70 -0.20 -31.23
C VAL A 232 23.07 0.34 -32.52
N VAL A 233 22.04 1.19 -32.43
CA VAL A 233 21.43 1.83 -33.62
C VAL A 233 22.43 2.70 -34.37
N PHE A 234 23.34 3.40 -33.67
CA PHE A 234 24.40 4.19 -34.31
C PHE A 234 25.47 3.33 -35.01
N ARG A 235 25.70 2.09 -34.55
CA ARG A 235 26.61 1.14 -35.23
C ARG A 235 25.97 0.45 -36.44
N GLU A 236 24.64 0.35 -36.47
CA GLU A 236 23.86 -0.23 -37.57
C GLU A 236 23.59 0.76 -38.71
N PHE A 237 23.95 2.04 -38.57
CA PHE A 237 24.03 2.92 -39.75
C PHE A 237 25.18 2.42 -40.64
N PRO A 238 24.90 1.97 -41.88
CA PRO A 238 25.95 1.51 -42.76
C PRO A 238 26.90 2.67 -43.06
N LYS A 239 28.18 2.35 -43.14
CA LYS A 239 29.17 3.16 -43.86
C LYS A 239 28.77 3.22 -45.34
N VAL A 240 27.72 3.96 -45.67
CA VAL A 240 27.45 4.41 -47.04
C VAL A 240 28.16 5.75 -47.20
N GLY A 241 29.47 5.64 -47.44
CA GLY A 241 30.21 6.62 -48.22
C GLY A 241 30.13 6.27 -49.69
#